data_AF-A0A4R4XZ49-F1
#
_entry.id   AF-A0A4R4XZ49-F1
#
_cell.length_a   1.000
_cell.length_b   1.000
_cell.length_c   1.000
_cell.angle_alpha   90.00
_cell.angle_beta   90.00
_cell.angle_gamma   90.00
#
_symmetry.space_group_name_H-M   'P 1'
#
loop_
_entity.id
_entity.type
_entity.pdbx_description
1 polymer ?
#
loop_
_entity_poly.entity_id
_entity_poly.type
_entity_poly.pdbx_seq_one_letter_code
_entity_poly.pdbx_strand_id
1 'polypeptide(L)'
;MSAEAEREDLSDRGTPSRFRGEELKFVGMPIGGIGCGQLYLGGDGRLWLWDVDNRTAPANINDLHFTRPPLPSSPFEHGFAVRVTDGDGERARWLDARGFPEVTFAGRPPAAEIDYADPGEPVRIALNACSPFVPTEIDDSSYPAVFLDYTATNTGTTTAEVEVAGFLANPVCLTSRHTRPLRLRSREFAFDGAAGVQFTAAEGAPENPGRADIVLEDWEKPDYAGWSVTGDAFGSGPVRTLDRPGYQGEAGAFGMRMADSHASAPGDDAGARDRATGSLRSEPFRIERNYLRFRLSGGNYPGTCCLNVVVGGAVVGTATGSFSDRLADRVLYLGPWQGEDAVIEIIDAETGPWGHVGVDQLRLTDHAPAQP
;
A
#
# COMPACT_ATOMS: atom_id res chain seq x y z
N MET A 1 40.45 20.97 35.52
CA MET A 1 39.34 21.73 34.93
C MET A 1 38.14 20.81 34.95
N SER A 2 37.31 20.92 35.99
CA SER A 2 36.06 20.17 36.09
C SER A 2 35.03 20.82 35.20
N ALA A 3 34.50 20.08 34.24
CA ALA A 3 33.24 20.45 33.60
C ALA A 3 32.13 20.16 34.61
N GLU A 4 31.68 21.19 35.33
CA GLU A 4 30.35 21.16 35.94
C GLU A 4 29.35 21.04 34.78
N ALA A 5 28.70 19.89 34.68
CA ALA A 5 27.49 19.78 33.89
C ALA A 5 26.45 20.68 34.57
N GLU A 6 26.08 21.79 33.92
CA GLU A 6 25.00 22.64 34.38
C GLU A 6 23.76 21.76 34.57
N ARG A 7 23.23 21.75 35.80
CA ARG A 7 21.93 21.14 36.08
C ARG A 7 20.88 22.01 35.39
N GLU A 8 20.31 21.53 34.29
CA GLU A 8 19.08 22.11 33.75
C GLU A 8 18.01 22.12 34.85
N ASP A 9 17.42 23.29 35.07
CA ASP A 9 16.32 23.47 36.00
C ASP A 9 15.07 22.76 35.45
N LEU A 10 14.68 21.65 36.08
CA LEU A 10 13.53 20.84 35.69
C LEU A 10 12.18 21.54 35.93
N SER A 11 12.17 22.74 36.51
CA SER A 11 10.95 23.53 36.73
C SER A 11 10.63 24.51 35.59
N ASP A 12 11.61 24.82 34.73
CA ASP A 12 11.39 25.66 33.57
C ASP A 12 10.68 24.88 32.45
N ARG A 13 9.79 25.58 31.73
CA ARG A 13 9.17 24.99 30.54
C ARG A 13 10.22 24.88 29.44
N GLY A 14 10.53 23.64 29.04
CA GLY A 14 11.39 23.38 27.88
C GLY A 14 10.82 23.95 26.58
N THR A 15 11.71 24.20 25.62
CA THR A 15 11.31 24.55 24.25
C THR A 15 10.98 23.28 23.48
N PRO A 16 9.82 23.17 22.82
CA PRO A 16 9.48 21.99 22.02
C PRO A 16 10.51 21.76 20.91
N SER A 17 10.99 20.52 20.79
CA SER A 17 11.83 20.12 19.66
C SER A 17 11.05 20.29 18.36
N ARG A 18 11.71 20.91 17.36
CA ARG A 18 11.16 21.09 16.01
C ARG A 18 12.04 20.36 15.01
N PHE A 19 11.45 19.42 14.28
CA PHE A 19 12.12 18.65 13.23
C PHE A 19 11.88 19.29 11.87
N ARG A 20 12.85 19.20 10.97
CA ARG A 20 12.81 19.79 9.62
C ARG A 20 13.63 18.97 8.63
N GLY A 21 13.40 19.19 7.34
CA GLY A 21 14.20 18.59 6.27
C GLY A 21 14.24 17.06 6.34
N GLU A 22 15.44 16.48 6.19
CA GLU A 22 15.64 15.03 6.13
C GLU A 22 15.22 14.27 7.40
N GLU A 23 15.09 14.95 8.55
CA GLU A 23 14.67 14.31 9.80
C GLU A 23 13.19 13.90 9.76
N LEU A 24 12.35 14.62 8.98
CA LEU A 24 10.91 14.41 8.92
C LEU A 24 10.54 12.98 8.50
N LYS A 25 11.39 12.33 7.69
CA LYS A 25 11.16 10.95 7.22
C LYS A 25 11.28 9.90 8.32
N PHE A 26 11.79 10.27 9.50
CA PHE A 26 11.93 9.38 10.66
C PHE A 26 10.98 9.76 11.80
N VAL A 27 10.10 10.74 11.58
CA VAL A 27 9.08 11.15 12.54
C VAL A 27 7.80 10.35 12.28
N GLY A 28 7.31 9.68 13.32
CA GLY A 28 5.99 9.08 13.37
C GLY A 28 5.38 9.23 14.75
N MET A 29 4.43 10.15 14.90
CA MET A 29 3.70 10.33 16.16
C MET A 29 2.43 9.47 16.14
N PRO A 30 2.22 8.57 17.13
CA PRO A 30 0.97 7.83 17.26
C PRO A 30 -0.21 8.80 17.27
N ILE A 31 -1.19 8.54 16.42
CA ILE A 31 -2.44 9.29 16.38
C ILE A 31 -3.59 8.30 16.21
N GLY A 32 -4.50 8.26 17.17
CA GLY A 32 -5.61 7.32 17.24
C GLY A 32 -6.01 7.07 18.69
N GLY A 33 -7.30 6.77 18.91
CA GLY A 33 -7.79 6.39 20.24
C GLY A 33 -7.18 5.08 20.74
N ILE A 34 -7.19 4.90 22.05
CA ILE A 34 -6.75 3.67 22.73
C ILE A 34 -7.56 2.49 22.18
N GLY A 35 -6.86 1.44 21.74
CA GLY A 35 -7.49 0.21 21.22
C GLY A 35 -8.09 0.31 19.82
N CYS A 36 -7.87 1.41 19.09
CA CYS A 36 -8.46 1.65 17.76
C CYS A 36 -7.58 1.17 16.59
N GLY A 37 -6.51 0.43 16.88
CA GLY A 37 -5.44 0.17 15.92
C GLY A 37 -4.42 1.30 15.86
N GLN A 38 -3.40 1.15 15.01
CA GLN A 38 -2.29 2.10 14.93
C GLN A 38 -2.35 2.91 13.63
N LEU A 39 -2.33 4.22 13.78
CA LEU A 39 -2.08 5.17 12.70
C LEU A 39 -0.99 6.15 13.16
N TYR A 40 -0.14 6.59 12.24
CA TYR A 40 0.91 7.57 12.53
C TYR A 40 0.69 8.85 11.76
N LEU A 41 0.95 9.97 12.42
CA LEU A 41 1.20 11.25 11.78
C LEU A 41 2.69 11.37 11.47
N GLY A 42 3.04 11.48 10.19
CA GLY A 42 4.40 11.66 9.71
C GLY A 42 4.92 13.08 9.96
N GLY A 43 6.25 13.25 9.92
CA GLY A 43 6.88 14.57 10.09
C GLY A 43 6.47 15.61 9.04
N ASP A 44 6.01 15.17 7.87
CA ASP A 44 5.49 16.04 6.81
C ASP A 44 3.96 16.22 6.88
N GLY A 45 3.29 15.70 7.92
CA GLY A 45 1.85 15.78 8.11
C GLY A 45 1.02 14.71 7.41
N ARG A 46 1.63 13.83 6.60
CA ARG A 46 0.91 12.69 6.01
C ARG A 46 0.63 11.61 7.05
N LEU A 47 -0.54 10.99 6.95
CA LEU A 47 -0.88 9.78 7.70
C LEU A 47 -0.13 8.58 7.13
N TRP A 48 0.31 7.63 7.97
CA TRP A 48 1.00 6.43 7.51
C TRP A 48 0.83 5.24 8.45
N LEU A 49 1.36 4.08 8.04
CA LEU A 49 1.20 2.75 8.63
C LEU A 49 -0.20 2.15 8.47
N TRP A 50 -1.27 2.89 8.76
CA TRP A 50 -2.67 2.44 8.61
C TRP A 50 -2.93 0.99 9.08
N ASP A 51 -2.48 0.66 10.28
CA ASP A 51 -2.71 -0.66 10.91
C ASP A 51 -3.93 -0.63 11.83
N VAL A 52 -5.07 -0.23 11.25
CA VAL A 52 -6.35 -0.12 11.97
C VAL A 52 -6.92 -1.50 12.37
N ASP A 53 -6.53 -2.55 11.65
CA ASP A 53 -6.96 -3.94 11.89
C ASP A 53 -6.01 -4.70 12.85
N ASN A 54 -4.98 -4.05 13.41
CA ASN A 54 -3.97 -4.66 14.29
C ASN A 54 -3.32 -5.92 13.70
N ARG A 55 -2.92 -5.89 12.43
CA ARG A 55 -2.34 -7.04 11.73
C ARG A 55 -0.83 -7.02 11.71
N THR A 56 -0.20 -5.86 11.91
CA THR A 56 1.26 -5.78 11.99
C THR A 56 1.69 -6.37 13.32
N ALA A 57 2.47 -7.46 13.27
CA ALA A 57 3.04 -8.02 14.48
C ALA A 57 3.92 -6.97 15.17
N PRO A 58 4.01 -6.96 16.51
CA PRO A 58 4.99 -6.13 17.19
C PRO A 58 6.37 -6.47 16.65
N ALA A 59 7.21 -5.44 16.47
CA ALA A 59 8.59 -5.62 16.04
C ALA A 59 9.27 -6.72 16.89
N ASN A 60 9.87 -7.68 16.23
CA ASN A 60 10.66 -8.72 16.87
C ASN A 60 11.82 -8.04 17.63
N ILE A 61 12.23 -8.58 18.77
CA ILE A 61 13.40 -8.09 19.51
C ILE A 61 14.69 -8.09 18.66
N ASN A 62 14.72 -8.88 17.60
CA ASN A 62 15.82 -8.92 16.62
C ASN A 62 15.64 -7.97 15.43
N ASP A 63 14.55 -7.20 15.37
CA ASP A 63 14.34 -6.25 14.28
C ASP A 63 15.33 -5.09 14.38
N LEU A 64 16.01 -4.84 13.27
CA LEU A 64 17.08 -3.85 13.18
C LEU A 64 16.55 -2.41 13.12
N HIS A 65 15.33 -2.13 13.57
CA HIS A 65 14.68 -0.81 13.43
C HIS A 65 15.46 0.34 14.07
N PHE A 66 16.32 0.07 15.06
CA PHE A 66 17.26 1.06 15.58
C PHE A 66 18.31 1.52 14.54
N THR A 67 18.78 0.59 13.69
CA THR A 67 19.77 0.88 12.64
C THR A 67 19.13 1.09 11.25
N ARG A 68 17.87 0.68 11.10
CA ARG A 68 17.07 0.72 9.87
C ARG A 68 15.63 1.13 10.21
N PRO A 69 15.41 2.39 10.61
CA PRO A 69 14.08 2.86 10.95
C PRO A 69 13.14 2.71 9.75
N PRO A 70 11.88 2.28 9.96
CA PRO A 70 10.91 2.20 8.89
C PRO A 70 10.63 3.60 8.33
N LEU A 71 10.47 3.69 7.02
CA LEU A 71 10.06 4.92 6.35
C LEU A 71 8.53 4.97 6.21
N PRO A 72 7.93 6.18 6.21
CA PRO A 72 6.51 6.35 5.99
C PRO A 72 5.99 5.65 4.74
N SER A 73 4.95 4.84 4.90
CA SER A 73 4.28 4.11 3.83
C SER A 73 2.78 3.98 4.12
N SER A 74 1.99 3.80 3.07
CA SER A 74 0.53 3.67 3.17
C SER A 74 0.03 2.62 2.18
N PRO A 75 -0.94 1.76 2.55
CA PRO A 75 -1.47 0.71 1.68
C PRO A 75 -2.44 1.24 0.61
N PHE A 76 -2.71 2.54 0.59
CA PHE A 76 -3.57 3.19 -0.40
C PHE A 76 -3.26 4.69 -0.50
N GLU A 77 -3.70 5.32 -1.59
CA GLU A 77 -3.49 6.75 -1.79
C GLU A 77 -4.41 7.59 -0.90
N HIS A 78 -3.84 8.61 -0.27
CA HIS A 78 -4.57 9.62 0.48
C HIS A 78 -3.73 10.88 0.66
N GLY A 79 -4.35 11.94 1.14
CA GLY A 79 -3.65 13.16 1.52
C GLY A 79 -4.56 14.38 1.50
N PHE A 80 -3.93 15.53 1.66
CA PHE A 80 -4.58 16.83 1.60
C PHE A 80 -3.81 17.73 0.64
N ALA A 81 -4.54 18.60 -0.04
CA ALA A 81 -4.00 19.65 -0.87
C ALA A 81 -4.65 20.98 -0.50
N VAL A 82 -3.92 22.06 -0.74
CA VAL A 82 -4.45 23.42 -0.63
C VAL A 82 -4.44 24.06 -2.01
N ARG A 83 -5.54 24.71 -2.35
CA ARG A 83 -5.62 25.64 -3.47
C ARG A 83 -5.76 27.04 -2.90
N VAL A 84 -4.95 27.95 -3.41
CA VAL A 84 -5.02 29.36 -3.07
C VAL A 84 -5.22 30.15 -4.35
N THR A 85 -6.18 31.06 -4.34
CA THR A 85 -6.47 31.98 -5.45
C THR A 85 -6.44 33.42 -4.94
N ASP A 86 -5.57 34.25 -5.49
CA ASP A 86 -5.47 35.68 -5.15
C ASP A 86 -5.10 36.53 -6.39
N GLY A 87 -4.61 37.75 -6.17
CA GLY A 87 -4.23 38.67 -7.23
C GLY A 87 -3.11 38.17 -8.16
N ASP A 88 -2.29 37.22 -7.71
CA ASP A 88 -1.19 36.63 -8.49
C ASP A 88 -1.63 35.36 -9.26
N GLY A 89 -2.84 34.89 -9.00
CA GLY A 89 -3.48 33.77 -9.70
C GLY A 89 -3.81 32.58 -8.79
N GLU A 90 -4.09 31.44 -9.44
CA GLU A 90 -4.40 30.18 -8.79
C GLU A 90 -3.15 29.31 -8.66
N ARG A 91 -2.93 28.72 -7.48
CA ARG A 91 -1.90 27.72 -7.24
C ARG A 91 -2.44 26.61 -6.34
N ALA A 92 -2.08 25.37 -6.66
CA ALA A 92 -2.44 24.19 -5.89
C ALA A 92 -1.17 23.43 -5.46
N ARG A 93 -1.12 23.03 -4.19
CA ARG A 93 0.04 22.38 -3.58
C ARG A 93 -0.42 21.25 -2.66
N TRP A 94 0.37 20.18 -2.57
CA TRP A 94 0.18 19.18 -1.52
C TRP A 94 0.46 19.79 -0.15
N LEU A 95 -0.34 19.43 0.85
CA LEU A 95 -0.09 19.81 2.25
C LEU A 95 0.89 18.80 2.89
N ASP A 96 2.10 18.78 2.34
CA ASP A 96 3.26 18.02 2.80
C ASP A 96 4.56 18.55 2.17
N ALA A 97 5.68 17.86 2.41
CA ALA A 97 7.01 18.22 1.91
C ALA A 97 7.15 18.19 0.37
N ARG A 98 6.17 17.67 -0.38
CA ARG A 98 6.14 17.75 -1.86
C ARG A 98 5.61 19.10 -2.34
N GLY A 99 4.75 19.77 -1.56
CA GLY A 99 4.11 21.03 -1.94
C GLY A 99 4.73 22.27 -1.30
N PHE A 100 5.46 22.13 -0.20
CA PHE A 100 6.06 23.24 0.54
C PHE A 100 7.57 23.06 0.72
N PRO A 101 8.37 24.12 0.46
CA PRO A 101 9.82 24.08 0.62
C PRO A 101 10.25 24.02 2.09
N GLU A 102 9.44 24.56 3.00
CA GLU A 102 9.71 24.56 4.43
C GLU A 102 8.56 23.89 5.18
N VAL A 103 8.84 22.69 5.72
CA VAL A 103 7.93 21.96 6.60
C VAL A 103 8.60 21.76 7.95
N THR A 104 7.87 22.04 9.03
CA THR A 104 8.37 21.84 10.39
C THR A 104 7.37 21.06 11.22
N PHE A 105 7.86 20.10 11.99
CA PHE A 105 7.04 19.27 12.87
C PHE A 105 7.41 19.50 14.33
N ALA A 106 6.40 19.72 15.18
CA ALA A 106 6.54 19.79 16.62
C ALA A 106 5.55 18.83 17.29
N GLY A 107 6.03 17.67 17.72
CA GLY A 107 5.22 16.67 18.42
C GLY A 107 5.07 17.01 19.90
N ARG A 108 3.84 16.97 20.41
CA ARG A 108 3.48 17.10 21.83
C ARG A 108 2.32 16.13 22.14
N PRO A 109 2.58 14.81 22.20
CA PRO A 109 1.51 13.82 22.37
C PRO A 109 0.52 14.22 23.47
N PRO A 110 -0.79 14.18 23.20
CA PRO A 110 -1.46 13.52 22.07
C PRO A 110 -1.69 14.39 20.80
N ALA A 111 -1.00 15.52 20.67
CA ALA A 111 -1.14 16.44 19.53
C ALA A 111 0.20 16.75 18.84
N ALA A 112 0.15 17.27 17.62
CA ALA A 112 1.30 17.79 16.91
C ALA A 112 0.93 19.04 16.11
N GLU A 113 1.88 19.95 15.99
CA GLU A 113 1.82 21.12 15.13
C GLU A 113 2.72 20.88 13.91
N ILE A 114 2.20 21.13 12.71
CA ILE A 114 2.94 21.11 11.46
C ILE A 114 2.78 22.48 10.79
N ASP A 115 3.90 23.13 10.49
CA ASP A 115 3.93 24.39 9.77
C ASP A 115 4.32 24.11 8.32
N TYR A 116 3.49 24.56 7.36
CA TYR A 116 3.77 24.54 5.92
C TYR A 116 4.04 25.96 5.45
N ALA A 117 5.29 26.25 5.11
CA ALA A 117 5.74 27.57 4.73
C ALA A 117 6.39 27.58 3.34
N ASP A 118 6.07 28.62 2.59
CA ASP A 118 6.82 29.06 1.42
C ASP A 118 7.14 30.56 1.64
N PRO A 119 8.41 30.94 1.84
CA PRO A 119 8.78 32.35 2.06
C PRO A 119 8.35 33.30 0.94
N GLY A 120 8.10 32.79 -0.27
CA GLY A 120 7.61 33.56 -1.40
C GLY A 120 6.10 33.79 -1.41
N GLU A 121 5.34 33.15 -0.51
CA GLU A 121 3.87 33.18 -0.52
C GLU A 121 3.31 33.91 0.72
N PRO A 122 2.28 34.76 0.55
CA PRO A 122 1.66 35.48 1.67
C PRO A 122 0.75 34.60 2.54
N VAL A 123 0.24 33.48 2.01
CA VAL A 123 -0.65 32.56 2.73
C VAL A 123 0.17 31.46 3.39
N ARG A 124 0.09 31.40 4.72
CA ARG A 124 0.71 30.37 5.55
C ARG A 124 -0.32 29.35 5.98
N ILE A 125 0.02 28.07 5.94
CA ILE A 125 -0.86 26.99 6.40
C ILE A 125 -0.20 26.28 7.58
N ALA A 126 -0.96 26.04 8.63
CA ALA A 126 -0.55 25.20 9.75
C ALA A 126 -1.58 24.10 9.96
N LEU A 127 -1.12 22.93 10.41
CA LEU A 127 -1.94 21.79 10.82
C LEU A 127 -1.75 21.56 12.32
N ASN A 128 -2.84 21.55 13.07
CA ASN A 128 -2.89 20.96 14.39
C ASN A 128 -3.60 19.60 14.28
N ALA A 129 -2.85 18.54 14.53
CA ALA A 129 -3.34 17.18 14.43
C ALA A 129 -3.37 16.54 15.82
N CYS A 130 -4.49 15.92 16.18
CA CYS A 130 -4.62 15.23 17.46
C CYS A 130 -5.56 14.03 17.38
N SER A 131 -5.44 13.17 18.39
CA SER A 131 -6.51 12.27 18.81
C SER A 131 -6.86 12.55 20.26
N PRO A 132 -8.11 12.37 20.68
CA PRO A 132 -8.47 12.63 22.06
C PRO A 132 -7.73 11.61 22.95
N PHE A 133 -6.98 12.14 23.90
CA PHE A 133 -6.41 11.37 24.99
C PHE A 133 -6.61 12.20 26.24
N VAL A 134 -7.71 11.92 26.92
CA VAL A 134 -8.18 12.67 28.06
C VAL A 134 -7.98 11.77 29.28
N PRO A 135 -7.01 12.08 30.17
CA PRO A 135 -6.77 11.27 31.36
C PRO A 135 -8.06 11.02 32.12
N THR A 136 -8.27 9.77 32.54
CA THR A 136 -9.45 9.29 33.26
C THR A 136 -10.76 9.19 32.46
N GLU A 137 -10.80 9.69 31.22
CA GLU A 137 -11.98 9.61 30.34
C GLU A 137 -11.76 8.57 29.24
N ILE A 138 -12.24 7.35 29.48
CA ILE A 138 -12.05 6.22 28.56
C ILE A 138 -12.82 6.41 27.26
N ASP A 139 -14.06 6.90 27.32
CA ASP A 139 -14.92 7.05 26.14
C ASP A 139 -14.31 8.03 25.14
N ASP A 140 -13.84 9.19 25.61
CA ASP A 140 -13.14 10.17 24.78
C ASP A 140 -11.81 9.58 24.27
N SER A 141 -11.04 8.95 25.15
CA SER A 141 -9.71 8.41 24.80
C SER A 141 -9.75 7.20 23.88
N SER A 142 -10.88 6.53 23.71
CA SER A 142 -11.06 5.35 22.85
C SER A 142 -11.81 5.67 21.55
N TYR A 143 -11.95 6.95 21.21
CA TYR A 143 -12.62 7.36 19.98
C TYR A 143 -11.77 7.03 18.74
N PRO A 144 -12.29 6.27 17.76
CA PRO A 144 -11.53 5.84 16.57
C PRO A 144 -11.47 6.96 15.52
N ALA A 145 -10.96 8.13 15.92
CA ALA A 145 -10.89 9.31 15.09
C ALA A 145 -9.56 10.06 15.24
N VAL A 146 -9.22 10.74 14.16
CA VAL A 146 -8.11 11.68 14.09
C VAL A 146 -8.68 13.02 13.63
N PHE A 147 -8.30 14.08 14.33
CA PHE A 147 -8.67 15.44 13.99
C PHE A 147 -7.49 16.10 13.29
N LEU A 148 -7.75 16.67 12.11
CA LEU A 148 -6.78 17.43 11.33
C LEU A 148 -7.34 18.84 11.14
N ASP A 149 -6.87 19.77 11.97
CA ASP A 149 -7.33 21.16 11.96
C ASP A 149 -6.34 22.04 11.19
N TYR A 150 -6.75 22.47 10.00
CA TYR A 150 -5.95 23.33 9.13
C TYR A 150 -6.29 24.79 9.36
N THR A 151 -5.29 25.58 9.75
CA THR A 151 -5.39 27.04 9.85
C THR A 151 -4.67 27.70 8.69
N ALA A 152 -5.40 28.51 7.91
CA ALA A 152 -4.82 29.37 6.89
C ALA A 152 -4.72 30.81 7.38
N THR A 153 -3.53 31.41 7.29
CA THR A 153 -3.28 32.81 7.65
C THR A 153 -2.77 33.58 6.44
N ASN A 154 -3.53 34.57 5.98
CA ASN A 154 -3.09 35.51 4.96
C ASN A 154 -2.34 36.68 5.60
N THR A 155 -1.04 36.78 5.30
CA THR A 155 -0.16 37.87 5.77
C THR A 155 0.07 38.94 4.70
N GLY A 156 -0.51 38.76 3.52
CA GLY A 156 -0.43 39.70 2.40
C GLY A 156 -1.43 40.86 2.53
N THR A 157 -1.46 41.69 1.50
CA THR A 157 -2.35 42.86 1.42
C THR A 157 -3.55 42.65 0.50
N THR A 158 -3.56 41.57 -0.28
CA THR A 158 -4.64 41.17 -1.18
C THR A 158 -5.54 40.14 -0.51
N THR A 159 -6.82 40.10 -0.90
CA THR A 159 -7.71 39.01 -0.49
C THR A 159 -7.29 37.72 -1.19
N ALA A 160 -7.25 36.63 -0.44
CA ALA A 160 -6.96 35.29 -0.94
C ALA A 160 -8.13 34.36 -0.59
N GLU A 161 -8.57 33.59 -1.57
CA GLU A 161 -9.46 32.45 -1.38
C GLU A 161 -8.60 31.21 -1.13
N VAL A 162 -8.90 30.47 -0.05
CA VAL A 162 -8.15 29.28 0.36
C VAL A 162 -9.11 28.12 0.47
N GLU A 163 -8.83 27.05 -0.27
CA GLU A 163 -9.58 25.82 -0.25
C GLU A 163 -8.67 24.67 0.17
N VAL A 164 -9.11 23.86 1.13
CA VAL A 164 -8.42 22.63 1.54
C VAL A 164 -9.25 21.45 1.06
N ALA A 165 -8.62 20.55 0.31
CA ALA A 165 -9.25 19.34 -0.21
C ALA A 165 -8.54 18.11 0.36
N GLY A 166 -9.32 17.19 0.91
CA GLY A 166 -8.85 15.86 1.31
C GLY A 166 -9.23 14.81 0.28
N PHE A 167 -8.37 13.83 0.05
CA PHE A 167 -8.67 12.65 -0.74
C PHE A 167 -8.23 11.39 -0.01
N LEU A 168 -8.96 10.31 -0.21
CA LEU A 168 -8.74 9.02 0.41
C LEU A 168 -9.28 7.95 -0.55
N ALA A 169 -8.42 7.07 -1.04
CA ALA A 169 -8.89 5.88 -1.73
C ALA A 169 -9.62 4.98 -0.73
N ASN A 170 -10.70 4.33 -1.16
CA ASN A 170 -11.58 3.57 -0.27
C ASN A 170 -10.77 2.53 0.55
N PRO A 171 -10.64 2.69 1.88
CA PRO A 171 -9.78 1.86 2.71
C PRO A 171 -10.49 0.61 3.23
N VAL A 172 -11.68 0.29 2.71
CA VAL A 172 -12.48 -0.83 3.21
C VAL A 172 -11.96 -2.15 2.64
N CYS A 173 -11.87 -3.15 3.52
CA CYS A 173 -11.47 -4.51 3.17
C CYS A 173 -10.07 -4.61 2.53
N LEU A 174 -9.08 -3.78 2.90
CA LEU A 174 -7.74 -3.78 2.27
C LEU A 174 -7.13 -5.16 2.06
N THR A 175 -7.28 -6.03 3.07
CA THR A 175 -6.72 -7.39 3.07
C THR A 175 -7.56 -8.41 2.30
N SER A 176 -8.82 -8.12 2.01
CA SER A 176 -9.76 -9.09 1.40
C SER A 176 -10.42 -8.61 0.11
N ARG A 177 -10.32 -7.32 -0.24
CA ARG A 177 -10.94 -6.71 -1.42
C ARG A 177 -10.37 -7.22 -2.73
N HIS A 178 -9.17 -7.77 -2.68
CA HIS A 178 -8.56 -8.41 -3.82
C HIS A 178 -8.92 -9.88 -3.89
N THR A 179 -9.21 -10.55 -2.77
CA THR A 179 -9.45 -12.00 -2.70
C THR A 179 -10.92 -12.39 -2.66
N ARG A 180 -11.85 -11.42 -2.65
CA ARG A 180 -13.30 -11.63 -2.58
C ARG A 180 -14.05 -10.66 -3.50
N PRO A 181 -15.25 -11.03 -3.98
CA PRO A 181 -16.07 -10.20 -4.86
C PRO A 181 -16.68 -9.03 -4.09
N LEU A 182 -15.95 -7.92 -4.00
CA LEU A 182 -16.40 -6.71 -3.33
C LEU A 182 -16.62 -5.58 -4.31
N ARG A 183 -17.76 -4.90 -4.18
CA ARG A 183 -17.97 -3.59 -4.77
C ARG A 183 -17.69 -2.53 -3.72
N LEU A 184 -16.56 -1.85 -3.87
CA LEU A 184 -16.25 -0.65 -3.10
C LEU A 184 -17.23 0.48 -3.50
N ARG A 185 -17.72 1.21 -2.51
CA ARG A 185 -18.63 2.35 -2.70
C ARG A 185 -18.18 3.52 -1.84
N SER A 186 -18.27 4.70 -2.41
CA SER A 186 -18.08 5.97 -1.71
C SER A 186 -19.40 6.73 -1.79
N ARG A 187 -19.87 7.28 -0.67
CA ARG A 187 -21.11 8.05 -0.61
C ARG A 187 -20.87 9.34 0.16
N GLU A 188 -21.25 10.44 -0.43
CA GLU A 188 -21.25 11.73 0.26
C GLU A 188 -22.37 11.74 1.32
N PHE A 189 -22.11 12.42 2.43
CA PHE A 189 -23.10 12.77 3.43
C PHE A 189 -22.90 14.22 3.86
N ALA A 190 -23.99 14.83 4.33
CA ALA A 190 -23.97 16.16 4.93
C ALA A 190 -24.99 16.23 6.07
N PHE A 191 -24.64 16.92 7.13
CA PHE A 191 -25.53 17.34 8.21
C PHE A 191 -25.16 18.76 8.64
N ASP A 192 -25.90 19.34 9.59
CA ASP A 192 -25.66 20.72 10.01
C ASP A 192 -24.24 20.90 10.56
N GLY A 193 -23.44 21.73 9.87
CA GLY A 193 -22.05 22.00 10.22
C GLY A 193 -20.99 21.01 9.75
N ALA A 194 -21.34 19.92 9.02
CA ALA A 194 -20.33 19.00 8.49
C ALA A 194 -20.77 18.26 7.23
N ALA A 195 -19.78 17.89 6.41
CA ALA A 195 -19.95 17.00 5.28
C ALA A 195 -18.77 16.03 5.19
N GLY A 196 -18.94 14.92 4.49
CA GLY A 196 -17.88 13.96 4.32
C GLY A 196 -18.23 12.85 3.35
N VAL A 197 -17.32 11.89 3.24
CA VAL A 197 -17.48 10.72 2.39
C VAL A 197 -17.43 9.47 3.25
N GLN A 198 -18.49 8.67 3.19
CA GLN A 198 -18.54 7.35 3.78
C GLN A 198 -18.06 6.31 2.76
N PHE A 199 -17.02 5.57 3.14
CA PHE A 199 -16.52 4.42 2.38
C PHE A 199 -17.15 3.14 2.89
N THR A 200 -17.67 2.33 1.97
CA THR A 200 -18.24 1.00 2.27
C THR A 200 -17.80 -0.01 1.23
N ALA A 201 -17.98 -1.28 1.55
CA ALA A 201 -17.95 -2.37 0.59
C ALA A 201 -19.26 -3.13 0.68
N ALA A 202 -19.74 -3.64 -0.44
CA ALA A 202 -20.84 -4.59 -0.49
C ALA A 202 -20.35 -5.86 -1.18
N GLU A 203 -20.89 -7.01 -0.77
CA GLU A 203 -20.80 -8.21 -1.61
C GLU A 203 -21.40 -7.87 -2.97
N GLY A 204 -20.70 -8.24 -4.03
CA GLY A 204 -21.22 -8.05 -5.36
C GLY A 204 -20.23 -8.49 -6.43
N ALA A 205 -20.75 -9.34 -7.32
CA ALA A 205 -21.07 -8.84 -8.66
C ALA A 205 -22.60 -8.66 -8.71
N PRO A 206 -23.17 -7.60 -9.32
CA PRO A 206 -24.52 -7.74 -9.86
C PRO A 206 -24.52 -8.94 -10.79
N GLU A 207 -25.61 -9.72 -10.83
CA GLU A 207 -25.80 -10.79 -11.81
C GLU A 207 -25.52 -10.24 -13.22
N ASN A 208 -24.29 -10.41 -13.69
CA ASN A 208 -23.97 -10.28 -15.09
C ASN A 208 -24.23 -11.68 -15.64
N PRO A 209 -25.18 -11.88 -16.58
CA PRO A 209 -25.35 -13.20 -17.19
C PRO A 209 -23.97 -13.62 -17.71
N GLY A 210 -23.38 -14.62 -17.04
CA GLY A 210 -21.93 -14.83 -17.06
C GLY A 210 -21.42 -14.93 -18.49
N ARG A 211 -20.60 -13.96 -18.91
CA ARG A 211 -19.85 -14.09 -20.16
C ARG A 211 -18.84 -15.21 -19.94
N ALA A 212 -18.66 -16.06 -20.96
CA ALA A 212 -17.72 -17.17 -20.89
C ALA A 212 -16.33 -16.69 -20.43
N ASP A 213 -15.67 -17.51 -19.62
CA ASP A 213 -14.33 -17.24 -19.16
C ASP A 213 -13.34 -17.14 -20.33
N ILE A 214 -12.36 -16.26 -20.20
CA ILE A 214 -11.27 -16.11 -21.18
C ILE A 214 -10.00 -16.65 -20.53
N VAL A 215 -9.42 -17.70 -21.10
CA VAL A 215 -8.12 -18.22 -20.69
C VAL A 215 -7.04 -17.31 -21.27
N LEU A 216 -6.21 -16.72 -20.40
CA LEU A 216 -5.04 -15.95 -20.82
C LEU A 216 -3.84 -16.87 -20.96
N GLU A 217 -3.63 -17.76 -19.98
CA GLU A 217 -2.53 -18.71 -20.01
C GLU A 217 -2.85 -19.93 -19.11
N ASP A 218 -2.67 -21.12 -19.67
CA ASP A 218 -2.82 -22.41 -18.97
C ASP A 218 -1.49 -23.14 -18.79
N TRP A 219 -0.40 -22.57 -19.34
CA TRP A 219 0.98 -23.06 -19.27
C TRP A 219 1.25 -24.39 -19.95
N GLU A 220 0.32 -24.91 -20.75
CA GLU A 220 0.48 -26.20 -21.41
C GLU A 220 1.38 -26.14 -22.66
N LYS A 221 1.75 -24.93 -23.09
CA LYS A 221 2.75 -24.72 -24.14
C LYS A 221 4.15 -25.15 -23.66
N PRO A 222 5.02 -25.58 -24.59
CA PRO A 222 6.39 -25.97 -24.23
C PRO A 222 7.28 -24.78 -23.86
N ASP A 223 6.90 -23.56 -24.22
CA ASP A 223 7.66 -22.32 -24.05
C ASP A 223 6.76 -21.20 -23.50
N TYR A 224 7.37 -20.04 -23.27
CA TYR A 224 6.68 -18.82 -22.82
C TYR A 224 6.15 -17.96 -23.98
N ALA A 225 5.61 -18.56 -25.04
CA ALA A 225 5.06 -17.80 -26.16
C ALA A 225 3.94 -16.82 -25.69
N GLY A 226 4.14 -15.53 -25.99
CA GLY A 226 3.29 -14.44 -25.50
C GLY A 226 3.78 -13.80 -24.21
N TRP A 227 5.00 -14.13 -23.76
CA TRP A 227 5.64 -13.55 -22.59
C TRP A 227 7.10 -13.17 -22.88
N SER A 228 7.54 -12.08 -22.29
CA SER A 228 8.95 -11.70 -22.19
C SER A 228 9.52 -12.26 -20.89
N VAL A 229 10.68 -12.92 -20.98
CA VAL A 229 11.39 -13.51 -19.83
C VAL A 229 12.63 -12.67 -19.53
N THR A 230 12.88 -12.37 -18.26
CA THR A 230 14.15 -11.81 -17.79
C THR A 230 14.73 -12.65 -16.67
N GLY A 231 16.06 -12.56 -16.49
CA GLY A 231 16.77 -13.33 -15.47
C GLY A 231 16.90 -14.81 -15.85
N ASP A 232 17.20 -15.64 -14.85
CA ASP A 232 17.49 -17.06 -14.99
C ASP A 232 16.55 -17.98 -14.21
N ALA A 233 15.65 -17.44 -13.38
CA ALA A 233 14.75 -18.24 -12.56
C ALA A 233 13.70 -19.02 -13.38
N PHE A 234 13.10 -18.43 -14.41
CA PHE A 234 11.97 -19.06 -15.11
C PHE A 234 12.36 -20.06 -16.21
N GLY A 235 13.64 -20.14 -16.56
CA GLY A 235 14.10 -21.02 -17.65
C GLY A 235 13.51 -20.65 -19.03
N SER A 236 13.38 -21.65 -19.91
CA SER A 236 12.91 -21.46 -21.29
C SER A 236 11.41 -21.69 -21.50
N GLY A 237 10.72 -22.26 -20.51
CA GLY A 237 9.30 -22.56 -20.59
C GLY A 237 8.76 -23.13 -19.27
N PRO A 238 7.43 -23.31 -19.19
CA PRO A 238 6.77 -23.89 -18.02
C PRO A 238 7.30 -25.30 -17.70
N VAL A 239 7.57 -25.56 -16.42
CA VAL A 239 8.06 -26.85 -15.95
C VAL A 239 6.93 -27.87 -15.93
N ARG A 240 7.23 -29.13 -16.28
CA ARG A 240 6.28 -30.22 -16.04
C ARG A 240 6.18 -30.47 -14.54
N THR A 241 4.97 -30.63 -14.03
CA THR A 241 4.74 -30.87 -12.59
C THR A 241 5.50 -32.08 -12.04
N LEU A 242 5.73 -33.09 -12.88
CA LEU A 242 6.51 -34.29 -12.55
C LEU A 242 8.03 -34.10 -12.53
N ASP A 243 8.54 -33.03 -13.16
CA ASP A 243 9.98 -32.72 -13.17
C ASP A 243 10.39 -31.78 -12.03
N ARG A 244 9.44 -31.32 -11.22
CA ARG A 244 9.72 -30.46 -10.08
C ARG A 244 10.58 -31.20 -9.04
N PRO A 245 11.52 -30.51 -8.37
CA PRO A 245 12.27 -31.08 -7.26
C PRO A 245 11.35 -31.73 -6.21
N GLY A 246 11.67 -32.97 -5.82
CA GLY A 246 10.80 -33.75 -4.94
C GLY A 246 10.53 -33.11 -3.56
N TYR A 247 11.40 -32.22 -3.09
CA TYR A 247 11.20 -31.48 -1.83
C TYR A 247 10.09 -30.42 -1.90
N GLN A 248 9.67 -29.98 -3.10
CA GLN A 248 8.53 -29.06 -3.27
C GLN A 248 7.17 -29.78 -3.19
N GLY A 249 7.17 -31.12 -3.19
CA GLY A 249 5.97 -31.92 -3.10
C GLY A 249 4.98 -31.67 -4.26
N GLU A 250 3.70 -31.98 -4.00
CA GLU A 250 2.64 -31.82 -4.98
C GLU A 250 2.25 -30.34 -5.18
N ALA A 251 2.45 -29.82 -6.40
CA ALA A 251 2.06 -28.47 -6.78
C ALA A 251 0.56 -28.22 -6.63
N GLY A 252 -0.25 -29.25 -6.91
CA GLY A 252 -1.68 -29.11 -7.08
C GLY A 252 -2.07 -28.35 -8.34
N ALA A 253 -1.22 -28.24 -9.37
CA ALA A 253 -1.53 -27.59 -10.64
C ALA A 253 -2.65 -28.30 -11.43
N PHE A 254 -3.30 -27.57 -12.32
CA PHE A 254 -4.21 -28.12 -13.33
C PHE A 254 -3.45 -28.32 -14.64
N GLY A 255 -3.53 -29.52 -15.20
CA GLY A 255 -2.77 -29.86 -16.40
C GLY A 255 -1.43 -30.50 -16.07
N MET A 256 -0.49 -30.45 -17.01
CA MET A 256 0.82 -31.09 -16.89
C MET A 256 1.92 -30.11 -16.55
N ARG A 257 1.70 -28.80 -16.73
CA ARG A 257 2.75 -27.78 -16.61
C ARG A 257 2.31 -26.60 -15.75
N MET A 258 3.30 -25.85 -15.27
CA MET A 258 3.09 -24.58 -14.56
C MET A 258 4.33 -23.70 -14.74
N ALA A 259 4.16 -22.38 -14.60
CA ALA A 259 5.31 -21.51 -14.37
C ALA A 259 5.78 -21.70 -12.92
N ASP A 260 7.07 -21.98 -12.71
CA ASP A 260 7.67 -22.15 -11.37
C ASP A 260 9.13 -21.68 -11.45
N SER A 261 9.40 -20.56 -10.79
CA SER A 261 10.72 -19.93 -10.83
C SER A 261 11.80 -20.72 -10.08
N HIS A 262 11.43 -21.57 -9.12
CA HIS A 262 12.39 -22.39 -8.37
C HIS A 262 12.73 -23.70 -9.09
N ALA A 263 11.70 -24.36 -9.61
CA ALA A 263 11.85 -25.62 -10.31
C ALA A 263 12.59 -25.44 -11.66
N SER A 264 12.46 -24.26 -12.27
CA SER A 264 13.12 -23.93 -13.54
C SER A 264 14.52 -23.32 -13.36
N ALA A 265 14.82 -22.79 -12.17
CA ALA A 265 16.11 -22.18 -11.86
C ALA A 265 17.30 -23.13 -12.03
N PRO A 266 18.48 -22.62 -12.44
CA PRO A 266 19.69 -23.42 -12.50
C PRO A 266 20.14 -23.86 -11.10
N GLY A 267 20.74 -25.05 -11.02
CA GLY A 267 21.34 -25.58 -9.80
C GLY A 267 20.82 -26.96 -9.39
N ASP A 268 21.63 -27.66 -8.59
CA ASP A 268 21.39 -29.06 -8.20
C ASP A 268 20.82 -29.20 -6.79
N ASP A 269 20.72 -28.09 -6.03
CA ASP A 269 20.15 -28.03 -4.69
C ASP A 269 19.25 -26.81 -4.50
N ALA A 270 18.49 -26.79 -3.40
CA ALA A 270 17.53 -25.73 -3.10
C ALA A 270 18.21 -24.37 -2.94
N GLY A 271 19.32 -24.30 -2.19
CA GLY A 271 20.02 -23.03 -1.94
C GLY A 271 20.69 -22.45 -3.19
N ALA A 272 21.03 -23.28 -4.17
CA ALA A 272 21.51 -22.83 -5.47
C ALA A 272 20.39 -22.20 -6.30
N ARG A 273 19.21 -22.81 -6.30
CA ARG A 273 18.02 -22.34 -7.01
C ARG A 273 17.44 -21.07 -6.38
N ASP A 274 17.47 -20.96 -5.06
CA ASP A 274 17.04 -19.77 -4.31
C ASP A 274 17.81 -18.50 -4.72
N ARG A 275 18.98 -18.61 -5.38
CA ARG A 275 19.75 -17.44 -5.84
C ARG A 275 19.35 -16.92 -7.21
N ALA A 276 18.58 -17.69 -7.97
CA ALA A 276 18.11 -17.27 -9.29
C ALA A 276 17.04 -16.18 -9.13
N THR A 277 16.99 -15.26 -10.09
CA THR A 277 15.96 -14.21 -10.12
C THR A 277 15.44 -14.05 -11.53
N GLY A 278 14.27 -13.46 -11.70
CA GLY A 278 13.72 -13.21 -13.01
C GLY A 278 12.31 -12.67 -12.99
N SER A 279 11.77 -12.45 -14.18
CA SER A 279 10.36 -12.12 -14.33
C SER A 279 9.78 -12.66 -15.63
N LEU A 280 8.48 -12.92 -15.62
CA LEU A 280 7.65 -13.12 -16.80
C LEU A 280 6.74 -11.90 -16.97
N ARG A 281 6.73 -11.30 -18.15
CA ARG A 281 5.83 -10.21 -18.51
C ARG A 281 4.98 -10.61 -19.70
N SER A 282 3.66 -10.61 -19.58
CA SER A 282 2.76 -10.98 -20.69
C SER A 282 2.78 -9.94 -21.81
N GLU A 283 2.38 -10.35 -23.01
CA GLU A 283 1.85 -9.40 -24.00
C GLU A 283 0.60 -8.69 -23.43
N PRO A 284 0.27 -7.47 -23.90
CA PRO A 284 -0.93 -6.77 -23.46
C PRO A 284 -2.21 -7.56 -23.77
N PHE A 285 -3.15 -7.54 -22.83
CA PHE A 285 -4.48 -8.12 -23.00
C PHE A 285 -5.56 -7.12 -22.57
N ARG A 286 -6.77 -7.28 -23.10
CA ARG A 286 -7.93 -6.45 -22.77
C ARG A 286 -8.61 -6.97 -21.50
N ILE A 287 -8.86 -6.11 -20.51
CA ILE A 287 -9.67 -6.49 -19.36
C ILE A 287 -11.14 -6.54 -19.77
N GLU A 288 -11.64 -7.73 -20.08
CA GLU A 288 -13.02 -7.93 -20.53
C GLU A 288 -13.96 -8.51 -19.48
N ARG A 289 -13.45 -8.89 -18.30
CA ARG A 289 -14.24 -9.47 -17.21
C ARG A 289 -13.92 -8.77 -15.89
N ASN A 290 -14.77 -8.99 -14.90
CA ASN A 290 -14.62 -8.37 -13.58
C ASN A 290 -13.42 -8.90 -12.78
N TYR A 291 -12.95 -10.12 -13.04
CA TYR A 291 -11.94 -10.77 -12.21
C TYR A 291 -10.86 -11.42 -13.07
N LEU A 292 -9.62 -11.41 -12.56
CA LEU A 292 -8.57 -12.34 -12.93
C LEU A 292 -8.48 -13.43 -11.85
N ARG A 293 -8.78 -14.67 -12.22
CA ARG A 293 -8.61 -15.86 -11.38
C ARG A 293 -7.35 -16.61 -11.81
N PHE A 294 -6.61 -17.12 -10.84
CA PHE A 294 -5.37 -17.86 -11.05
C PHE A 294 -5.04 -18.67 -9.80
N ARG A 295 -3.97 -19.45 -9.87
CA ARG A 295 -3.43 -20.19 -8.74
C ARG A 295 -2.00 -19.75 -8.51
N LEU A 296 -1.63 -19.56 -7.24
CA LEU A 296 -0.36 -18.98 -6.84
C LEU A 296 0.25 -19.78 -5.69
N SER A 297 1.54 -20.07 -5.78
CA SER A 297 2.40 -20.67 -4.77
C SER A 297 3.66 -19.81 -4.61
N GLY A 298 4.46 -20.08 -3.57
CA GLY A 298 5.72 -19.38 -3.33
C GLY A 298 5.72 -18.51 -2.08
N GLY A 299 6.66 -17.55 -2.06
CA GLY A 299 6.88 -16.61 -0.96
C GLY A 299 5.80 -15.55 -0.78
N ASN A 300 5.78 -14.93 0.39
CA ASN A 300 4.97 -13.74 0.66
C ASN A 300 5.85 -12.50 0.77
N TYR A 301 6.45 -12.09 -0.35
CA TYR A 301 7.27 -10.88 -0.45
C TYR A 301 6.62 -9.88 -1.42
N PRO A 302 5.74 -8.99 -0.94
CA PRO A 302 5.07 -8.01 -1.79
C PRO A 302 6.05 -7.15 -2.59
N GLY A 303 5.83 -7.04 -3.90
CA GLY A 303 6.65 -6.23 -4.81
C GLY A 303 7.91 -6.92 -5.35
N THR A 304 8.41 -7.97 -4.70
CA THR A 304 9.65 -8.66 -5.09
C THR A 304 9.45 -10.15 -5.37
N CYS A 305 8.44 -10.80 -4.81
CA CYS A 305 7.99 -12.16 -5.15
C CYS A 305 6.46 -12.18 -5.26
N CYS A 306 5.94 -11.88 -6.45
CA CYS A 306 4.51 -11.59 -6.62
C CYS A 306 4.03 -11.74 -8.07
N LEU A 307 2.70 -11.78 -8.23
CA LEU A 307 2.00 -11.54 -9.48
C LEU A 307 1.34 -10.16 -9.43
N ASN A 308 1.60 -9.31 -10.43
CA ASN A 308 0.98 -8.01 -10.60
C ASN A 308 0.13 -7.94 -11.87
N VAL A 309 -0.93 -7.13 -11.83
CA VAL A 309 -1.66 -6.66 -13.00
C VAL A 309 -1.38 -5.17 -13.13
N VAL A 310 -0.89 -4.75 -14.30
CA VAL A 310 -0.44 -3.39 -14.58
C VAL A 310 -1.32 -2.75 -15.66
N VAL A 311 -1.90 -1.59 -15.37
CA VAL A 311 -2.70 -0.78 -16.32
C VAL A 311 -2.10 0.61 -16.38
N GLY A 312 -1.78 1.11 -17.58
CA GLY A 312 -1.19 2.44 -17.75
C GLY A 312 0.13 2.65 -17.00
N GLY A 313 0.88 1.58 -16.72
CA GLY A 313 2.12 1.62 -15.94
C GLY A 313 1.94 1.56 -14.41
N ALA A 314 0.71 1.57 -13.90
CA ALA A 314 0.42 1.43 -12.47
C ALA A 314 -0.01 0.00 -12.13
N VAL A 315 0.48 -0.53 -11.00
CA VAL A 315 0.02 -1.82 -10.45
C VAL A 315 -1.39 -1.62 -9.87
N VAL A 316 -2.39 -2.26 -10.49
CA VAL A 316 -3.81 -2.17 -10.10
C VAL A 316 -4.30 -3.37 -9.30
N GLY A 317 -3.55 -4.47 -9.32
CA GLY A 317 -3.78 -5.65 -8.51
C GLY A 317 -2.48 -6.40 -8.29
N THR A 318 -2.29 -6.95 -7.09
CA THR A 318 -1.12 -7.74 -6.74
C THR A 318 -1.50 -8.91 -5.85
N ALA A 319 -0.82 -10.04 -6.00
CA ALA A 319 -0.95 -11.19 -5.12
C ALA A 319 0.40 -11.85 -4.89
N THR A 320 0.59 -12.36 -3.68
CA THR A 320 1.76 -13.12 -3.26
C THR A 320 1.38 -14.56 -2.91
N GLY A 321 2.38 -15.42 -2.85
CA GLY A 321 2.26 -16.74 -2.25
C GLY A 321 2.04 -16.66 -0.74
N SER A 322 2.06 -17.81 -0.08
CA SER A 322 1.83 -17.91 1.36
C SER A 322 2.83 -18.84 2.03
N PHE A 323 4.10 -18.75 1.60
CA PHE A 323 5.19 -19.65 2.00
C PHE A 323 4.79 -21.12 1.80
N SER A 324 4.31 -21.43 0.60
CA SER A 324 3.84 -22.77 0.26
C SER A 324 4.16 -23.12 -1.20
N ASP A 325 4.67 -24.32 -1.46
CA ASP A 325 4.86 -24.86 -2.81
C ASP A 325 3.56 -25.38 -3.44
N ARG A 326 2.44 -25.36 -2.69
CA ARG A 326 1.13 -25.77 -3.18
C ARG A 326 0.37 -24.56 -3.72
N LEU A 327 -0.06 -24.66 -4.96
CA LEU A 327 -0.88 -23.66 -5.64
C LEU A 327 -2.23 -23.50 -4.96
N ALA A 328 -2.50 -22.29 -4.48
CA ALA A 328 -3.78 -21.91 -3.92
C ALA A 328 -4.52 -20.95 -4.85
N ASP A 329 -5.84 -21.10 -4.94
CA ASP A 329 -6.68 -20.20 -5.73
C ASP A 329 -6.53 -18.75 -5.24
N ARG A 330 -6.41 -17.85 -6.19
CA ARG A 330 -6.37 -16.40 -6.01
C ARG A 330 -7.29 -15.76 -7.02
N VAL A 331 -7.75 -14.59 -6.65
CA VAL A 331 -8.53 -13.71 -7.52
C VAL A 331 -7.99 -12.30 -7.36
N LEU A 332 -8.16 -11.49 -8.39
CA LEU A 332 -8.00 -10.03 -8.35
C LEU A 332 -9.25 -9.41 -8.99
N TYR A 333 -9.86 -8.44 -8.32
CA TYR A 333 -10.96 -7.66 -8.88
C TYR A 333 -10.41 -6.59 -9.83
N LEU A 334 -10.78 -6.70 -11.10
CA LEU A 334 -10.39 -5.82 -12.20
C LEU A 334 -11.56 -4.97 -12.75
N GLY A 335 -12.75 -5.09 -12.17
CA GLY A 335 -13.96 -4.41 -12.64
C GLY A 335 -13.82 -2.91 -12.95
N PRO A 336 -13.10 -2.09 -12.15
CA PRO A 336 -12.89 -0.67 -12.43
C PRO A 336 -12.10 -0.38 -13.71
N TRP A 337 -11.33 -1.37 -14.21
CA TRP A 337 -10.47 -1.25 -15.40
C TRP A 337 -11.02 -2.04 -16.58
N GLN A 338 -12.29 -2.45 -16.57
CA GLN A 338 -12.89 -3.11 -17.72
C GLN A 338 -12.83 -2.21 -18.96
N GLY A 339 -12.33 -2.77 -20.06
CA GLY A 339 -12.06 -2.00 -21.27
C GLY A 339 -10.79 -1.16 -21.17
N GLU A 340 -9.84 -1.50 -20.31
CA GLU A 340 -8.46 -1.02 -20.39
C GLU A 340 -7.54 -2.16 -20.84
N ASP A 341 -6.38 -1.79 -21.38
CA ASP A 341 -5.32 -2.74 -21.71
C ASP A 341 -4.41 -2.93 -20.49
N ALA A 342 -4.05 -4.19 -20.22
CA ALA A 342 -3.28 -4.57 -19.05
C ALA A 342 -2.16 -5.55 -19.41
N VAL A 343 -1.19 -5.65 -18.52
CA VAL A 343 -0.10 -6.63 -18.58
C VAL A 343 -0.02 -7.37 -17.25
N ILE A 344 0.25 -8.68 -17.29
CA ILE A 344 0.60 -9.46 -16.10
C ILE A 344 2.11 -9.51 -15.96
N GLU A 345 2.60 -9.21 -14.75
CA GLU A 345 4.00 -9.42 -14.37
C GLU A 345 4.06 -10.51 -13.29
N ILE A 346 4.94 -11.49 -13.44
CA ILE A 346 5.25 -12.49 -12.43
C ILE A 346 6.72 -12.28 -12.08
N ILE A 347 7.00 -11.92 -10.83
CA ILE A 347 8.31 -11.45 -10.38
C ILE A 347 8.86 -12.38 -9.32
N ASP A 348 10.12 -12.76 -9.49
CA ASP A 348 10.98 -13.39 -8.49
C ASP A 348 12.29 -12.58 -8.41
N ALA A 349 12.42 -11.74 -7.41
CA ALA A 349 13.59 -10.90 -7.15
C ALA A 349 14.24 -11.21 -5.80
N GLU A 350 13.83 -12.30 -5.14
CA GLU A 350 14.27 -12.68 -3.81
C GLU A 350 15.34 -13.76 -3.88
N THR A 351 16.44 -13.59 -3.17
CA THR A 351 17.57 -14.54 -3.19
C THR A 351 17.64 -15.44 -1.95
N GLY A 352 16.62 -15.34 -1.10
CA GLY A 352 16.51 -16.07 0.16
C GLY A 352 15.52 -17.24 0.09
N PRO A 353 15.39 -18.03 1.17
CA PRO A 353 14.41 -19.10 1.23
C PRO A 353 13.00 -18.58 0.96
N TRP A 354 12.20 -19.34 0.20
CA TRP A 354 10.87 -18.94 -0.27
C TRP A 354 10.85 -17.76 -1.24
N GLY A 355 11.99 -17.39 -1.83
CA GLY A 355 12.06 -16.30 -2.80
C GLY A 355 11.28 -16.54 -4.10
N HIS A 356 10.76 -17.75 -4.32
CA HIS A 356 10.18 -18.16 -5.59
C HIS A 356 8.67 -17.98 -5.71
N VAL A 357 8.19 -18.01 -6.95
CA VAL A 357 6.77 -17.92 -7.32
C VAL A 357 6.38 -19.03 -8.30
N GLY A 358 5.23 -19.65 -8.05
CA GLY A 358 4.61 -20.61 -8.98
C GLY A 358 3.22 -20.15 -9.37
N VAL A 359 2.88 -20.19 -10.66
CA VAL A 359 1.63 -19.67 -11.20
C VAL A 359 0.98 -20.68 -12.13
N ASP A 360 -0.35 -20.78 -12.04
CA ASP A 360 -1.15 -21.62 -12.92
C ASP A 360 -2.55 -21.01 -13.22
N GLN A 361 -3.16 -21.39 -14.34
CA GLN A 361 -4.54 -21.09 -14.76
C GLN A 361 -4.93 -19.60 -14.74
N LEU A 362 -4.24 -18.74 -15.49
CA LEU A 362 -4.60 -17.33 -15.63
C LEU A 362 -5.87 -17.17 -16.49
N ARG A 363 -6.95 -16.68 -15.88
CA ARG A 363 -8.28 -16.64 -16.50
C ARG A 363 -9.06 -15.38 -16.12
N LEU A 364 -9.60 -14.69 -17.11
CA LEU A 364 -10.59 -13.63 -16.88
C LEU A 364 -11.98 -14.27 -16.72
N THR A 365 -12.71 -13.87 -15.67
CA THR A 365 -14.04 -14.39 -15.38
C THR A 365 -14.96 -13.32 -14.80
N ASP A 366 -16.26 -13.44 -15.10
CA ASP A 366 -17.30 -12.65 -14.42
C ASP A 366 -17.87 -13.37 -13.19
N HIS A 367 -17.48 -14.63 -12.98
CA HIS A 367 -17.90 -15.40 -11.83
C HIS A 367 -17.06 -15.02 -10.63
N ALA A 368 -17.72 -14.44 -9.63
CA ALA A 368 -17.17 -14.34 -8.29
C ALA A 368 -16.68 -15.73 -7.82
N PRO A 369 -15.55 -15.82 -7.10
CA PRO A 369 -15.12 -17.08 -6.50
C PRO A 369 -16.24 -17.66 -5.64
N ALA A 370 -16.59 -18.92 -5.84
CA ALA A 370 -17.46 -19.65 -4.93
C ALA A 370 -16.74 -19.77 -3.57
N GLN A 371 -17.46 -19.52 -2.47
CA GLN A 371 -16.94 -19.87 -1.15
C GLN A 371 -16.68 -21.40 -1.11
N PRO A 372 -15.56 -21.86 -0.55
CA PRO A 372 -15.40 -23.28 -0.24
C PRO A 372 -16.43 -23.76 0.78
#